data_AF-A0A516NVA3-F1
#
_entry.id   AF-A0A516NVA3-F1
#
_cell.length_a   1.000
_cell.length_b   1.000
_cell.length_c   1.000
_cell.angle_alpha   90.00
_cell.angle_beta   90.00
_cell.angle_gamma   90.00
#
_symmetry.space_group_name_H-M   'P 1'
#
loop_
_entity.id
_entity.type
_entity.pdbx_description
1 polymer ?
#
loop_
_entity_poly.entity_id
_entity_poly.type
_entity_poly.pdbx_seq_one_letter_code
_entity_poly.pdbx_strand_id
1 'polypeptide(L)'
;MRARDLLGSQIRDPDGRNGVVLDIRARPAADGAGLTIAGLVIGRHRIRLFGYDRRAETGPALFRWLTRRIHRSTRYADLDDVDLQPDNLTLRVPWHTLAAPHEVDG
;
A
#
# COMPACT_ATOMS: atom_id res chain seq x y z
N MET A 1 -6.09 -15.50 -2.98
CA MET A 1 -5.50 -14.83 -1.80
C MET A 1 -6.54 -13.94 -1.15
N ARG A 2 -6.56 -13.79 0.18
CA ARG A 2 -7.45 -12.82 0.85
C ARG A 2 -6.73 -11.48 0.96
N ALA A 3 -7.46 -10.37 1.00
CA ALA A 3 -6.88 -9.02 1.14
C ALA A 3 -5.96 -8.89 2.37
N ARG A 4 -6.31 -9.54 3.48
CA ARG A 4 -5.46 -9.60 4.69
C ARG A 4 -4.08 -10.23 4.48
N ASP A 5 -3.93 -11.12 3.50
CA ASP A 5 -2.67 -11.81 3.21
C ASP A 5 -1.76 -10.92 2.34
N LEU A 6 -2.35 -9.97 1.62
CA LEU A 6 -1.61 -9.00 0.80
C LEU A 6 -0.99 -7.90 1.68
N LEU A 7 -1.63 -7.52 2.79
CA LEU A 7 -1.10 -6.53 3.72
C LEU A 7 0.23 -6.99 4.34
N GLY A 8 1.29 -6.20 4.15
CA GLY A 8 2.63 -6.50 4.64
C GLY A 8 3.40 -7.53 3.81
N SER A 9 2.82 -8.04 2.72
CA SER A 9 3.53 -8.89 1.76
C SER A 9 4.61 -8.10 1.04
N GLN A 10 5.72 -8.76 0.72
CA GLN A 10 6.79 -8.15 -0.06
C GLN A 10 6.35 -8.01 -1.51
N ILE A 11 6.61 -6.83 -2.07
CA ILE A 11 6.40 -6.56 -3.49
C ILE A 11 7.75 -6.33 -4.16
N ARG A 12 7.94 -6.91 -5.35
CA ARG A 12 9.15 -6.69 -6.13
C ARG A 12 8.85 -5.96 -7.43
N ASP A 13 9.63 -4.93 -7.68
CA ASP A 13 9.66 -4.17 -8.92
C ASP A 13 10.48 -4.90 -10.01
N PRO A 14 10.18 -4.76 -11.32
CA PRO A 14 11.07 -5.19 -12.40
C PRO A 14 12.52 -4.71 -12.28
N ASP A 15 12.79 -3.55 -11.67
CA ASP A 15 14.13 -3.03 -11.35
C ASP A 15 14.83 -3.80 -10.20
N GLY A 16 14.18 -4.83 -9.66
CA GLY A 16 14.68 -5.63 -8.53
C GLY A 16 14.53 -4.94 -7.17
N ARG A 17 13.85 -3.78 -7.10
CA ARG A 17 13.57 -3.09 -5.84
C ARG A 17 12.51 -3.85 -5.05
N ASN A 18 12.79 -4.05 -3.77
CA ASN A 18 11.85 -4.66 -2.85
C ASN A 18 11.12 -3.57 -2.06
N GLY A 19 9.80 -3.70 -1.98
CA GLY A 19 8.94 -2.92 -1.10
C GLY A 19 8.01 -3.82 -0.32
N VAL A 20 7.04 -3.21 0.35
CA VAL A 20 5.97 -3.91 1.04
C VAL A 20 4.64 -3.25 0.77
N VAL A 21 3.58 -4.04 0.73
CA VAL A 21 2.20 -3.53 0.71
C VAL A 21 1.89 -2.96 2.08
N LEU A 22 1.63 -1.66 2.13
CA LEU A 22 1.26 -0.95 3.35
C LEU A 22 -0.25 -0.93 3.54
N ASP A 23 -0.98 -0.74 2.45
CA ASP A 23 -2.43 -0.60 2.46
C ASP A 23 -3.05 -1.08 1.14
N ILE A 24 -4.34 -1.40 1.16
CA ILE A 24 -5.10 -1.89 0.00
C ILE A 24 -6.28 -0.97 -0.20
N ARG A 25 -6.32 -0.33 -1.36
CA ARG A 25 -7.47 0.45 -1.77
C ARG A 25 -8.51 -0.48 -2.36
N ALA A 26 -9.70 -0.46 -1.77
CA ALA A 26 -10.86 -1.14 -2.33
C ALA A 26 -11.89 -0.10 -2.77
N ARG A 27 -12.49 -0.33 -3.94
CA ARG A 27 -13.64 0.42 -4.44
C ARG A 27 -14.86 -0.51 -4.40
N PRO A 28 -16.08 0.03 -4.28
CA PRO A 28 -17.30 -0.76 -4.47
C PRO A 28 -17.23 -1.47 -5.81
N ALA A 29 -17.50 -2.77 -5.82
CA ALA A 29 -17.63 -3.50 -7.08
C ALA A 29 -18.80 -2.93 -7.89
N ALA A 30 -18.67 -2.91 -9.21
CA ALA A 30 -19.67 -2.32 -10.12
C ALA A 30 -21.04 -3.02 -10.03
N ASP A 31 -21.06 -4.26 -9.54
CA ASP A 31 -22.27 -5.04 -9.28
C ASP A 31 -22.94 -4.72 -7.93
N GLY A 32 -22.36 -3.82 -7.13
CA GLY A 32 -22.86 -3.43 -5.81
C GLY A 32 -22.79 -4.54 -4.75
N ALA A 33 -22.26 -5.72 -5.09
CA ALA A 33 -22.30 -6.91 -4.25
C ALA A 33 -20.95 -7.22 -3.58
N GLY A 34 -20.01 -6.27 -3.56
CA GLY A 34 -18.72 -6.48 -2.92
C GLY A 34 -17.77 -5.28 -2.96
N LEU A 35 -16.56 -5.52 -2.46
CA LEU A 35 -15.44 -4.60 -2.54
C LEU A 35 -14.40 -5.22 -3.48
N THR A 36 -14.11 -4.53 -4.58
CA THR A 36 -13.03 -4.90 -5.51
C THR A 36 -11.78 -4.14 -5.15
N ILE A 37 -10.63 -4.82 -5.24
CA ILE A 37 -9.33 -4.18 -5.06
C ILE A 37 -9.13 -3.21 -6.22
N ALA A 38 -9.00 -1.94 -5.88
CA ALA A 38 -8.77 -0.85 -6.81
C ALA A 38 -7.29 -0.57 -7.04
N GLY A 39 -6.46 -0.89 -6.04
CA GLY A 39 -5.03 -0.70 -6.12
C GLY A 39 -4.35 -0.95 -4.79
N LEU A 40 -3.03 -0.90 -4.82
CA LEU A 40 -2.16 -1.24 -3.72
C LEU A 40 -1.27 -0.06 -3.39
N VAL A 41 -1.21 0.24 -2.11
CA VAL A 41 -0.37 1.31 -1.58
C VAL A 41 0.91 0.64 -1.08
N ILE A 42 2.02 0.92 -1.75
CA ILE A 42 3.30 0.26 -1.51
C ILE A 42 4.32 1.23 -0.92
N GLY A 43 5.15 0.75 0.00
CA GLY A 43 6.19 1.54 0.64
C GLY A 43 7.51 0.80 0.75
N ARG A 44 8.59 1.55 0.98
CA ARG A 44 9.95 1.00 1.06
C ARG A 44 10.25 0.30 2.39
N HIS A 45 9.55 0.66 3.46
CA HIS A 45 9.79 0.16 4.81
C HIS A 45 8.53 -0.42 5.41
N ARG A 46 8.61 -1.63 5.95
CA ARG A 46 7.55 -2.24 6.76
C ARG A 46 7.52 -1.57 8.12
N ILE A 47 6.63 -0.60 8.29
CA ILE A 47 6.46 0.05 9.57
C ILE A 47 5.44 -0.77 10.35
N ARG A 48 5.95 -1.66 11.19
CA ARG A 48 5.14 -2.30 12.23
C ARG A 48 4.81 -1.25 13.28
N LEU A 49 3.68 -0.57 13.15
CA LEU A 49 3.05 0.18 14.25
C LEU A 49 2.42 -0.77 15.31
N PHE A 50 2.95 -2.00 15.43
CA PHE A 50 2.51 -2.98 16.42
C PHE A 50 2.94 -2.50 17.81
N GLY A 51 2.01 -1.81 18.48
CA GLY A 51 2.18 -1.27 19.83
C GLY A 51 1.38 0.01 20.10
N TYR A 52 0.76 0.64 19.10
CA TYR A 52 -0.13 1.80 19.30
C TYR A 52 -1.61 1.42 19.40
N ASP A 53 -1.90 0.13 19.54
CA ASP A 53 -3.23 -0.32 19.94
C ASP A 53 -3.31 -0.17 21.46
N ARG A 54 -4.09 0.83 21.89
CA ARG A 54 -4.48 1.15 23.26
C ARG A 54 -3.50 2.03 24.06
N ARG A 55 -4.01 3.24 24.33
CA ARG A 55 -3.62 4.14 25.42
C ARG A 55 -2.53 5.15 25.06
N ALA A 56 -2.93 6.28 24.47
CA ALA A 56 -2.49 7.59 24.92
C ALA A 56 -3.18 8.69 24.12
N GLU A 57 -3.82 9.59 24.84
CA GLU A 57 -4.26 10.91 24.41
C GLU A 57 -3.05 11.83 24.08
N THR A 58 -1.98 11.33 23.47
CA THR A 58 -0.75 12.09 23.20
C THR A 58 -0.02 11.58 21.95
N GLY A 59 -0.11 12.33 20.86
CA GLY A 59 0.88 12.29 19.78
C GLY A 59 0.57 13.02 18.47
N PRO A 60 0.18 14.32 18.44
CA PRO A 60 -0.15 14.99 17.16
C PRO A 60 1.05 15.19 16.21
N ALA A 61 2.27 15.30 16.73
CA ALA A 61 3.43 15.70 15.93
C ALA A 61 4.23 14.52 15.35
N LEU A 62 4.53 13.50 16.16
CA LEU A 62 5.31 12.33 15.72
C LEU A 62 4.50 11.48 14.73
N PHE A 63 3.19 11.29 14.96
CA PHE A 63 2.29 10.62 14.02
C PHE A 63 2.21 11.38 12.69
N ARG A 64 2.03 12.71 12.71
CA ARG A 64 2.03 13.54 11.49
C ARG A 64 3.36 13.50 10.75
N TRP A 65 4.49 13.51 11.46
CA TRP A 65 5.79 13.43 10.82
C TRP A 65 6.03 12.04 10.21
N LEU A 66 5.61 10.99 10.90
CA LEU A 66 5.71 9.61 10.42
C LEU A 66 4.78 9.39 9.22
N THR A 67 3.51 9.80 9.29
CA THR A 67 2.58 9.71 8.16
C THR A 67 3.07 10.53 6.98
N ARG A 68 3.63 11.73 7.19
CA ARG A 68 4.26 12.52 6.11
C ARG A 68 5.48 11.82 5.51
N ARG A 69 6.34 11.21 6.32
CA ARG A 69 7.53 10.48 5.84
C ARG A 69 7.15 9.21 5.09
N ILE A 70 6.13 8.50 5.58
CA ILE A 70 5.50 7.37 4.91
C ILE A 70 4.94 7.85 3.58
N HIS A 71 3.98 8.78 3.58
CA HIS A 71 3.32 9.32 2.39
C HIS A 71 4.31 9.82 1.33
N ARG A 72 5.43 10.43 1.71
CA ARG A 72 6.45 10.89 0.75
C ARG A 72 7.17 9.74 0.02
N SER A 73 7.33 8.60 0.69
CA SER A 73 7.98 7.40 0.15
C SER A 73 7.01 6.33 -0.34
N THR A 74 5.71 6.54 -0.11
CA THR A 74 4.65 5.65 -0.55
C THR A 74 4.31 5.94 -2.01
N ARG A 75 3.98 4.88 -2.74
CA ARG A 75 3.50 4.92 -4.12
C ARG A 75 2.19 4.16 -4.23
N TYR A 76 1.36 4.57 -5.18
CA TYR A 76 0.13 3.88 -5.52
C TYR A 76 0.36 3.09 -6.81
N ALA A 77 0.12 1.79 -6.75
CA ALA A 77 0.05 0.93 -7.93
C ALA A 77 -1.41 0.57 -8.18
N ASP A 78 -1.90 0.82 -9.39
CA ASP A 78 -3.22 0.33 -9.76
C ASP A 78 -3.19 -1.21 -9.87
N LEU A 79 -4.35 -1.85 -9.85
CA LEU A 79 -4.43 -3.29 -10.00
C LEU A 79 -3.80 -3.76 -11.33
N ASP A 80 -3.92 -2.95 -12.39
CA ASP A 80 -3.29 -3.22 -13.69
C ASP A 80 -1.76 -3.20 -13.64
N ASP A 81 -1.19 -2.42 -12.72
CA ASP A 81 0.26 -2.29 -12.52
C ASP A 81 0.84 -3.39 -11.63
N VAL A 82 -0.01 -4.25 -11.06
CA VAL A 82 0.41 -5.32 -10.15
C VAL A 82 0.12 -6.69 -10.75
N ASP A 83 1.09 -7.59 -10.64
CA ASP A 83 0.89 -9.01 -10.87
C ASP A 83 0.75 -9.72 -9.51
N LEU A 84 -0.47 -10.21 -9.28
CA LEU A 84 -0.86 -10.94 -8.08
C LEU A 84 -0.76 -12.43 -8.35
N GLN A 85 0.43 -13.02 -8.18
CA GLN A 85 0.57 -14.48 -8.17
C GLN A 85 0.35 -15.03 -6.76
N PRO A 86 -0.16 -16.26 -6.62
CA PRO A 86 -0.50 -16.87 -5.33
C PRO A 86 0.65 -16.91 -4.33
N ASP A 87 1.90 -16.91 -4.80
CA ASP A 87 3.10 -16.98 -3.97
C ASP A 87 4.03 -15.77 -4.15
N ASN A 88 3.71 -14.86 -5.09
CA ASN A 88 4.60 -13.78 -5.46
C ASN A 88 3.82 -12.53 -5.85
N LEU A 89 4.20 -11.39 -5.28
CA LEU A 89 3.58 -10.11 -5.58
C LEU A 89 4.63 -9.26 -6.29
N THR A 90 4.40 -8.95 -7.56
CA THR A 90 5.37 -8.17 -8.35
C THR A 90 4.68 -7.00 -9.02
N LEU A 91 5.39 -5.89 -9.16
CA LEU A 91 4.95 -4.81 -10.02
C LEU A 91 5.22 -5.20 -11.47
N ARG A 92 4.35 -4.75 -12.37
CA ARG A 92 4.60 -4.79 -13.82
C ARG A 92 5.42 -3.58 -14.27
N VAL A 93 5.31 -2.48 -13.52
CA VAL A 93 5.96 -1.20 -13.82
C VAL A 93 7.00 -0.83 -12.76
N PRO A 94 8.01 -0.02 -13.12
CA PRO A 94 9.02 0.36 -12.17
C PRO A 94 8.50 1.32 -11.09
N TRP A 95 9.02 1.22 -9.87
CA TRP A 95 8.55 1.95 -8.69
C TRP A 95 8.54 3.47 -8.88
N HIS A 96 9.44 3.99 -9.71
CA HIS A 96 9.54 5.42 -9.98
C HIS A 96 8.44 5.97 -10.90
N THR A 97 7.71 5.13 -11.64
CA THR A 97 6.65 5.53 -12.57
C THR A 97 5.30 5.57 -11.89
N LEU A 98 5.20 4.93 -10.73
CA LEU A 98 4.00 4.91 -9.92
C LEU A 98 3.69 6.31 -9.39
N ALA A 99 2.42 6.67 -9.43
CA ALA A 99 1.92 7.94 -8.93
C ALA A 99 2.01 8.02 -7.41
N ALA A 100 2.01 9.25 -6.89
CA ALA A 100 1.84 9.44 -5.47
C ALA A 100 0.37 9.17 -5.08
N PRO A 101 0.07 8.58 -3.91
CA PRO A 101 -1.30 8.19 -3.55
C PRO A 101 -2.33 9.33 -3.55
N HIS A 102 -1.89 10.58 -3.44
CA HIS A 102 -2.75 11.77 -3.41
C HIS A 102 -3.11 12.29 -4.82
N GLU A 103 -2.44 11.83 -5.87
CA GLU A 103 -2.77 12.20 -7.26
C GLU A 103 -3.92 11.37 -7.84
N VAL A 104 -4.25 10.25 -7.19
CA VAL A 104 -5.27 9.28 -7.66
C VAL A 104 -6.63 9.48 -6.97
N ASP A 105 -6.70 10.41 -6.02
CA ASP A 105 -7.90 10.79 -5.26
C ASP A 105 -8.61 12.03 -5.82
N GLY A 106 -8.17 12.53 -6.99
CA GLY A 106 -8.74 13.69 -7.68
C GLY A 106 -9.92 13.34 -8.58
#